data_AF-A0A834TG94-F1
#
_entry.id   AF-A0A834TG94-F1
#
_cell.length_a   1.000
_cell.length_b   1.000
_cell.length_c   1.000
_cell.angle_alpha   90.00
_cell.angle_beta   90.00
_cell.angle_gamma   90.00
#
_symmetry.space_group_name_H-M   'P 1'
#
loop_
_entity.id
_entity.type
_entity.pdbx_description
1 polymer ?
#
loop_
_entity_poly.entity_id
_entity_poly.type
_entity_poly.pdbx_seq_one_letter_code
_entity_poly.pdbx_strand_id
1 'polypeptide(L)'
;MTHLESIASSAVRAAIKVKASVIICFTSSGRASRLIAKYRPTMPVISVVIPQLKTNQLRWTFTGAFEARQSLIVRGLFPTLADPSHPAESKNATNESILKVALEHGKASGVIKPHDRVVICQKVGDSSVVKIIELKD
;
A
#
# COMPACT_ATOMS: atom_id res chain seq x y z
N MET A 1 -21.86 0.35 7.45
CA MET A 1 -20.44 -0.05 7.24
C MET A 1 -19.92 0.74 6.05
N THR A 2 -18.76 1.39 6.13
CA THR A 2 -18.23 2.16 4.98
C THR A 2 -17.64 1.21 3.94
N HIS A 3 -17.78 1.52 2.63
CA HIS A 3 -17.28 0.67 1.54
C HIS A 3 -15.80 0.26 1.73
N LEU A 4 -14.98 1.21 2.16
CA LEU A 4 -13.54 1.01 2.38
C LEU A 4 -13.24 0.12 3.60
N GLU A 5 -14.08 0.14 4.64
CA GLU A 5 -13.96 -0.74 5.80
C GLU A 5 -14.35 -2.19 5.46
N SER A 6 -15.41 -2.38 4.65
CA SER A 6 -15.78 -3.69 4.13
C SER A 6 -14.64 -4.31 3.32
N ILE A 7 -13.96 -3.50 2.50
CA ILE A 7 -12.79 -3.94 1.73
C ILE A 7 -11.61 -4.29 2.61
N ALA A 8 -11.31 -3.47 3.63
CA ALA A 8 -10.23 -3.75 4.56
C ALA A 8 -10.46 -5.08 5.32
N SER A 9 -11.69 -5.34 5.79
CA SER A 9 -12.08 -6.60 6.43
C SER A 9 -11.88 -7.79 5.49
N SER A 10 -12.37 -7.68 4.25
CA SER A 10 -12.24 -8.73 3.24
C SER A 10 -10.79 -8.99 2.84
N ALA A 11 -9.99 -7.94 2.70
CA ALA A 11 -8.57 -8.06 2.37
C ALA A 11 -7.79 -8.81 3.46
N VAL A 12 -8.02 -8.49 4.73
CA VAL A 12 -7.36 -9.19 5.85
C VAL A 12 -7.80 -10.64 5.93
N ARG A 13 -9.10 -10.93 5.74
CA ARG A 13 -9.61 -12.31 5.69
C ARG A 13 -9.02 -13.10 4.52
N ALA A 14 -8.91 -12.48 3.35
CA ALA A 14 -8.28 -13.08 2.18
C ALA A 14 -6.80 -13.37 2.45
N ALA A 15 -6.05 -12.42 3.03
CA ALA A 15 -4.65 -12.58 3.38
C ALA A 15 -4.42 -13.75 4.35
N ILE A 16 -5.26 -13.89 5.37
CA ILE A 16 -5.20 -15.03 6.30
C ILE A 16 -5.48 -16.34 5.57
N LYS A 17 -6.52 -16.39 4.71
CA LYS A 17 -6.91 -17.61 4.00
C LYS A 17 -5.87 -18.08 2.99
N VAL A 18 -5.22 -17.16 2.27
CA VAL A 18 -4.18 -17.50 1.30
C VAL A 18 -2.80 -17.64 1.93
N LYS A 19 -2.67 -17.43 3.26
CA LYS A 19 -1.40 -17.40 3.98
C LYS A 19 -0.41 -16.42 3.35
N ALA A 20 -0.87 -15.20 3.10
CA ALA A 20 -0.02 -14.17 2.52
C ALA A 20 1.11 -13.78 3.48
N SER A 21 2.32 -13.54 2.94
CA SER A 21 3.46 -13.09 3.74
C SER A 21 3.37 -11.62 4.11
N VAL A 22 2.73 -10.81 3.28
CA VAL A 22 2.54 -9.37 3.50
C VAL A 22 1.26 -8.85 2.84
N ILE A 23 0.72 -7.76 3.40
CA ILE A 23 -0.31 -6.95 2.76
C ILE A 23 0.31 -5.63 2.30
N ILE A 24 0.21 -5.30 1.03
CA ILE A 24 0.63 -4.00 0.49
C ILE A 24 -0.61 -3.12 0.35
N CYS A 25 -0.62 -1.94 0.98
CA CYS A 25 -1.72 -1.00 0.89
C CYS A 25 -1.23 0.34 0.33
N PHE A 26 -1.83 0.76 -0.77
CA PHE A 26 -1.63 2.10 -1.33
C PHE A 26 -2.58 3.09 -0.66
N THR A 27 -2.04 4.19 -0.18
CA THR A 27 -2.82 5.20 0.54
C THR A 27 -2.25 6.60 0.32
N SER A 28 -3.09 7.63 0.32
CA SER A 28 -2.65 9.03 0.33
C SER A 28 -2.72 9.63 1.74
N SER A 29 -3.68 9.20 2.57
CA SER A 29 -3.96 9.77 3.90
C SER A 29 -3.66 8.82 5.08
N GLY A 30 -3.24 7.58 4.79
CA GLY A 30 -3.07 6.52 5.78
C GLY A 30 -4.37 5.93 6.33
N ARG A 31 -5.56 6.41 5.92
CA ARG A 31 -6.84 5.90 6.44
C ARG A 31 -7.06 4.42 6.09
N ALA A 32 -6.69 4.01 4.87
CA ALA A 32 -6.88 2.64 4.41
C ALA A 32 -5.97 1.65 5.15
N SER A 33 -4.69 2.00 5.32
CA SER A 33 -3.74 1.17 6.07
C SER A 33 -4.15 1.05 7.54
N ARG A 34 -4.61 2.14 8.18
CA ARG A 34 -5.16 2.09 9.55
C ARG A 34 -6.39 1.18 9.69
N LEU A 35 -7.26 1.15 8.69
CA LEU A 35 -8.42 0.25 8.69
C LEU A 35 -8.03 -1.21 8.49
N ILE A 36 -7.00 -1.50 7.72
CA ILE A 36 -6.44 -2.87 7.64
C ILE A 36 -5.86 -3.27 8.99
N ALA A 37 -5.06 -2.39 9.62
CA ALA A 37 -4.46 -2.63 10.93
C ALA A 37 -5.49 -2.82 12.06
N LYS A 38 -6.68 -2.19 11.96
CA LYS A 38 -7.81 -2.39 12.88
C LYS A 38 -8.19 -3.87 13.00
N TYR A 39 -8.14 -4.63 11.91
CA TYR A 39 -8.47 -6.06 11.89
C TYR A 39 -7.31 -6.97 12.33
N ARG A 40 -6.20 -6.39 12.82
CA ARG A 40 -5.05 -7.11 13.42
C ARG A 40 -4.56 -8.29 12.56
N PRO A 41 -4.15 -8.06 11.29
CA PRO A 41 -3.53 -9.10 10.49
C PRO A 41 -2.29 -9.69 11.20
N THR A 42 -2.04 -10.98 10.99
CA THR A 42 -0.84 -11.67 11.52
C THR A 42 0.41 -11.32 10.72
N MET A 43 0.24 -11.06 9.43
CA MET A 43 1.29 -10.58 8.53
C MET A 43 1.49 -9.06 8.64
N PRO A 44 2.72 -8.56 8.37
CA PRO A 44 2.98 -7.13 8.27
C PRO A 44 2.19 -6.48 7.13
N VAL A 45 1.96 -5.17 7.27
CA VAL A 45 1.28 -4.35 6.27
C VAL A 45 2.23 -3.26 5.80
N ILE A 46 2.69 -3.34 4.55
CA ILE A 46 3.48 -2.27 3.93
C ILE A 46 2.51 -1.20 3.44
N SER A 47 2.56 -0.02 4.06
CA SER A 47 1.70 1.11 3.71
C SER A 47 2.44 2.05 2.77
N VAL A 48 2.21 1.89 1.47
CA VAL A 48 2.81 2.75 0.44
C VAL A 48 2.03 4.05 0.37
N VAL A 49 2.67 5.14 0.81
CA VAL A 49 2.09 6.47 0.75
C VAL A 49 2.40 7.08 -0.62
N ILE A 50 1.36 7.27 -1.43
CA ILE A 50 1.46 7.95 -2.71
C ILE A 50 1.38 9.46 -2.44
N PRO A 51 2.44 10.19 -2.77
CA PRO A 51 2.46 11.62 -2.52
C PRO A 51 1.68 12.41 -3.55
N GLN A 52 1.19 13.57 -3.14
CA GLN A 52 0.63 14.54 -4.09
C GLN A 52 1.65 15.65 -4.32
N LEU A 53 2.06 15.79 -5.57
CA LEU A 53 2.88 16.90 -6.01
C LEU A 53 1.98 18.10 -6.27
N LYS A 54 2.13 19.16 -5.48
CA LYS A 54 1.52 20.47 -5.75
C LYS A 54 2.60 21.40 -6.26
N THR A 55 2.49 21.81 -7.51
CA THR A 55 3.34 22.85 -8.09
C THR A 55 2.62 24.18 -8.06
N ASN A 56 3.31 25.22 -7.62
CA ASN A 56 2.84 26.60 -7.77
C ASN A 56 3.93 27.36 -8.53
N GLN A 57 4.01 27.15 -9.84
CA GLN A 57 4.86 27.77 -10.90
C GLN A 57 6.36 28.02 -10.59
N LEU A 58 6.72 28.50 -9.40
CA LEU A 58 8.07 28.67 -8.85
C LEU A 58 8.51 27.57 -7.86
N ARG A 59 7.60 26.85 -7.19
CA ARG A 59 7.97 25.81 -6.21
C ARG A 59 7.10 24.57 -6.31
N TRP A 60 7.76 23.42 -6.23
CA TRP A 60 7.12 22.12 -6.05
C TRP A 60 7.08 21.78 -4.55
N THR A 61 5.92 21.34 -4.08
CA THR A 61 5.70 20.89 -2.70
C THR A 61 5.13 19.49 -2.71
N PHE A 62 5.53 18.70 -1.72
CA PHE A 62 5.22 17.29 -1.62
C PHE A 62 4.43 17.00 -0.34
N THR A 63 3.30 16.32 -0.47
CA THR A 63 2.51 15.80 0.66
C THR A 63 2.70 14.29 0.80
N GLY A 64 2.38 13.71 1.97
CA GLY A 64 2.49 12.26 2.21
C GLY A 64 3.55 11.88 3.23
N ALA A 65 4.63 12.67 3.36
CA ALA A 65 5.69 12.37 4.33
C ALA A 65 5.22 12.44 5.79
N PHE A 66 4.29 13.35 6.08
CA PHE A 66 3.70 13.47 7.42
C PHE A 66 2.78 12.27 7.72
N GLU A 67 1.96 11.87 6.75
CA GLU A 67 1.03 10.75 6.83
C GLU A 67 1.75 9.41 6.97
N ALA A 68 2.90 9.26 6.29
CA ALA A 68 3.79 8.11 6.45
C ALA A 68 4.33 8.04 7.88
N ARG A 69 4.83 9.16 8.44
CA ARG A 69 5.31 9.22 9.83
C ARG A 69 4.21 8.93 10.85
N GLN A 70 3.01 9.47 10.64
CA GLN A 70 1.87 9.20 11.52
C GLN A 70 1.47 7.72 11.55
N SER A 71 1.66 7.01 10.43
CA SER A 71 1.33 5.59 10.33
C SER A 71 2.22 4.70 11.22
N LEU A 72 3.41 5.18 11.64
CA LEU A 72 4.32 4.44 12.53
C LEU A 72 3.71 4.17 13.92
N ILE A 73 2.74 4.97 14.35
CA ILE A 73 2.07 4.79 15.66
C ILE A 73 1.15 3.56 15.62
N VAL A 74 0.77 3.09 14.43
CA VAL A 74 -0.23 2.05 14.26
C VAL A 74 0.44 0.69 14.08
N ARG A 75 0.01 -0.27 14.92
CA ARG A 75 0.56 -1.63 14.92
C ARG A 75 0.56 -2.25 13.53
N GLY A 76 1.68 -2.87 13.18
CA GLY A 76 1.82 -3.72 12.00
C GLY A 76 1.90 -2.95 10.68
N LEU A 77 1.87 -1.62 10.71
CA LEU A 77 2.13 -0.79 9.54
C LEU A 77 3.62 -0.50 9.41
N PHE A 78 4.14 -0.77 8.22
CA PHE A 78 5.49 -0.41 7.78
C PHE A 78 5.33 0.61 6.64
N PRO A 79 5.31 1.92 6.96
CA PRO A 79 5.06 2.94 5.97
C PRO A 79 6.27 3.12 5.05
N THR A 80 6.02 3.16 3.75
CA THR A 80 7.00 3.48 2.72
C THR A 80 6.51 4.68 1.91
N LEU A 81 7.40 5.59 1.59
CA LEU A 81 7.07 6.76 0.79
C LEU A 81 7.44 6.49 -0.67
N ALA A 82 6.47 6.61 -1.57
CA ALA A 82 6.73 6.45 -3.00
C ALA A 82 7.44 7.69 -3.57
N ASP A 83 8.28 7.47 -4.58
CA ASP A 83 8.95 8.56 -5.30
C ASP A 83 7.93 9.39 -6.11
N PRO A 84 7.91 10.73 -5.96
CA PRO A 84 7.03 11.61 -6.75
C PRO A 84 7.39 11.66 -8.25
N SER A 85 8.57 11.19 -8.63
CA SER A 85 9.11 11.21 -9.99
C SER A 85 8.37 10.27 -10.94
N HIS A 86 7.55 9.36 -10.42
CA HIS A 86 6.66 8.56 -11.26
C HIS A 86 5.42 9.39 -11.65
N PRO A 87 5.26 9.76 -12.93
CA PRO A 87 4.25 10.70 -13.36
C PRO A 87 2.85 10.19 -13.01
N ALA A 88 2.07 11.05 -12.36
CA ALA A 88 0.67 10.83 -12.01
C ALA A 88 -0.28 10.84 -13.22
N GLU A 89 0.25 10.85 -14.44
CA GLU A 89 -0.51 11.10 -15.67
C GLU A 89 -1.31 9.88 -16.16
N SER A 90 -1.04 8.68 -15.63
CA SER A 90 -1.95 7.55 -15.83
C SER A 90 -2.13 6.74 -14.54
N LYS A 91 -3.27 6.94 -13.87
CA LYS A 91 -3.64 6.29 -12.59
C LYS A 91 -3.47 4.76 -12.56
N ASN A 92 -3.29 4.09 -13.69
CA ASN A 92 -3.12 2.64 -13.78
C ASN A 92 -1.65 2.22 -13.90
N ALA A 93 -0.84 2.84 -14.77
CA ALA A 93 0.56 2.43 -14.98
C ALA A 93 1.48 2.84 -13.80
N THR A 94 1.20 4.00 -13.18
CA THR A 94 1.93 4.48 -12.00
C THR A 94 1.81 3.52 -10.81
N ASN A 95 0.67 2.83 -10.67
CA ASN A 95 0.48 1.87 -9.59
C ASN A 95 1.34 0.61 -9.77
N GLU A 96 1.64 0.20 -11.01
CA GLU A 96 2.47 -0.98 -11.26
C GLU A 96 3.96 -0.72 -11.00
N SER A 97 4.50 0.44 -11.38
CA SER A 97 5.88 0.77 -11.06
C SER A 97 6.10 0.91 -9.55
N ILE A 98 5.19 1.60 -8.86
CA ILE A 98 5.26 1.73 -7.40
C ILE A 98 5.06 0.37 -6.72
N LEU A 99 4.21 -0.50 -7.27
CA LEU A 99 4.07 -1.87 -6.77
C LEU A 99 5.39 -2.65 -6.87
N LYS A 100 6.12 -2.54 -7.98
CA LYS A 100 7.43 -3.19 -8.13
C LYS A 100 8.41 -2.71 -7.05
N VAL A 101 8.49 -1.40 -6.83
CA VAL A 101 9.33 -0.82 -5.77
C VAL A 101 8.92 -1.31 -4.38
N ALA A 102 7.61 -1.40 -4.10
CA ALA A 102 7.12 -1.93 -2.83
C ALA A 102 7.45 -3.42 -2.63
N LEU A 103 7.38 -4.21 -3.71
CA LEU A 103 7.77 -5.62 -3.70
C LEU A 103 9.27 -5.78 -3.50
N GLU A 104 10.09 -4.99 -4.19
CA GLU A 104 11.55 -4.97 -4.01
C GLU A 104 11.93 -4.58 -2.59
N HIS A 105 11.26 -3.58 -2.01
CA HIS A 105 11.45 -3.21 -0.61
C HIS A 105 11.07 -4.35 0.35
N GLY A 106 9.97 -5.05 0.08
CA GLY A 106 9.56 -6.23 0.84
C GLY A 106 10.54 -7.41 0.71
N LYS A 107 11.14 -7.60 -0.47
CA LYS A 107 12.19 -8.59 -0.71
C LYS A 107 13.49 -8.22 0.02
N ALA A 108 13.90 -6.96 -0.08
CA ALA A 108 15.12 -6.44 0.58
C ALA A 108 15.02 -6.46 2.10
N SER A 109 13.83 -6.26 2.66
CA SER A 109 13.57 -6.39 4.11
C SER A 109 13.44 -7.84 4.58
N GLY A 110 13.49 -8.83 3.67
CA GLY A 110 13.37 -10.25 3.98
C GLY A 110 11.96 -10.71 4.37
N VAL A 111 10.96 -9.83 4.24
CA VAL A 111 9.56 -10.12 4.57
C VAL A 111 8.89 -10.92 3.44
N ILE A 112 9.32 -10.68 2.21
CA ILE A 112 8.80 -11.34 1.01
C ILE A 112 9.84 -12.32 0.47
N LYS A 113 9.43 -13.58 0.27
CA LYS A 113 10.25 -14.63 -0.35
C LYS A 113 9.71 -15.02 -1.73
N PRO A 114 10.52 -15.70 -2.58
CA PRO A 114 10.01 -16.36 -3.77
C PRO A 114 8.87 -17.34 -3.41
N HIS A 115 7.88 -17.46 -4.30
CA HIS A 115 6.66 -18.27 -4.12
C HIS A 115 5.69 -17.81 -3.02
N ASP A 116 5.98 -16.70 -2.33
CA ASP A 116 5.03 -16.13 -1.40
C ASP A 116 3.84 -15.49 -2.12
N ARG A 117 2.71 -15.46 -1.41
CA ARG A 117 1.51 -14.75 -1.83
C ARG A 117 1.44 -13.39 -1.15
N VAL A 118 1.09 -12.37 -1.93
CA VAL A 118 0.97 -11.00 -1.46
C VAL A 118 -0.43 -10.48 -1.77
N VAL A 119 -1.05 -9.86 -0.78
CA VAL A 119 -2.35 -9.19 -0.97
C VAL A 119 -2.13 -7.70 -1.15
N ILE A 120 -2.73 -7.12 -2.18
CA ILE A 120 -2.57 -5.72 -2.55
C ILE A 120 -3.91 -5.03 -2.45
N CYS A 121 -3.95 -3.93 -1.70
CA CYS A 121 -5.11 -3.05 -1.58
C CYS A 121 -4.78 -1.71 -2.25
N GLN A 122 -5.48 -1.39 -3.34
CA GLN A 122 -5.26 -0.16 -4.10
C GLN A 122 -6.56 0.45 -4.60
N LYS A 123 -6.53 1.73 -4.90
CA LYS A 123 -7.62 2.42 -5.61
C LYS A 123 -7.26 2.49 -7.10
N VAL A 124 -8.11 1.92 -7.95
CA VAL A 124 -8.00 1.94 -9.41
C VAL A 124 -9.17 2.75 -9.95
N GLY A 125 -8.91 3.92 -10.52
CA GLY A 125 -9.96 4.88 -10.84
C GLY A 125 -10.71 5.29 -9.58
N ASP A 126 -12.03 5.04 -9.53
CA ASP A 126 -12.85 5.23 -8.33
C ASP A 126 -13.15 3.96 -7.54
N SER A 127 -12.76 2.81 -8.09
CA SER A 127 -12.96 1.51 -7.46
C SER A 127 -11.82 1.15 -6.52
N SER A 128 -12.16 0.59 -5.37
CA SER A 128 -11.18 0.02 -4.45
C SER A 128 -11.06 -1.47 -4.75
N VAL A 129 -9.84 -1.94 -4.99
CA VAL A 129 -9.56 -3.29 -5.50
C VAL A 129 -8.62 -4.02 -4.54
N VAL A 130 -8.91 -5.30 -4.31
CA VAL A 130 -8.03 -6.24 -3.63
C VAL A 130 -7.50 -7.22 -4.66
N LYS A 131 -6.18 -7.29 -4.83
CA LYS A 131 -5.50 -8.25 -5.72
C LYS A 131 -4.69 -9.23 -4.89
N ILE A 132 -4.60 -10.47 -5.34
CA ILE A 132 -3.71 -11.48 -4.76
C ILE A 132 -2.72 -11.85 -5.85
N ILE A 133 -1.44 -11.73 -5.55
CA ILE A 133 -0.35 -12.07 -6.47
C ILE A 133 0.50 -13.14 -5.82
N GLU A 134 0.85 -14.15 -6.60
CA GLU A 134 1.86 -15.15 -6.25
C GLU A 134 3.16 -14.75 -6.91
N LEU A 135 4.22 -14.65 -6.12
CA LEU A 135 5.54 -14.26 -6.62
C LEU A 135 6.20 -15.45 -7.29
N LYS A 136 6.59 -15.25 -8.54
CA LYS A 136 7.49 -16.17 -9.25
C LYS A 136 8.93 -15.86 -8.83
N ASP A 137 9.82 -16.82 -9.07
CA ASP A 137 11.26 -16.69 -8.83
C ASP A 137 11.83 -15.38 -9.41
#